data_AF-A0A7V9EWM4-F1
#
_entry.id   AF-A0A7V9EWM4-F1
#
_cell.length_a   1.000
_cell.length_b   1.000
_cell.length_c   1.000
_cell.angle_alpha   90.00
_cell.angle_beta   90.00
_cell.angle_gamma   90.00
#
_symmetry.space_group_name_H-M   'P 1'
#
loop_
_entity.id
_entity.type
_entity.pdbx_description
1 polymer ?
#
loop_
_entity_poly.entity_id
_entity_poly.type
_entity_poly.pdbx_seq_one_letter_code
_entity_poly.pdbx_strand_id
1 'polypeptide(L)'
;LGVLDDVTVTQVSAVWELQAANPGYGRWDLYRSALRIGRDHIASTVNTLVLAYAGASLPLFLLFTQADQGLVDVLNGESVAVEVVRALTGSIGLVASVPLTTALAVFVVTSDRDAPARPKPPGDPRRYRSRGEERFWEEDGEKP
;
A
#
# COMPACT_ATOMS: atom_id res chain seq x y z
N LEU A 1 9.14 -11.82 -2.61
CA LEU A 1 7.87 -11.67 -1.87
C LEU A 1 7.87 -10.41 -1.00
N GLY A 2 8.93 -10.08 -0.25
CA GLY A 2 8.96 -8.90 0.64
C GLY A 2 8.73 -7.53 0.00
N VAL A 3 9.37 -7.20 -1.13
CA VAL A 3 9.17 -5.88 -1.79
C VAL A 3 7.74 -5.67 -2.27
N LEU A 4 7.08 -6.72 -2.75
CA LEU A 4 5.69 -6.64 -3.20
C LEU A 4 4.76 -6.37 -2.02
N ASP A 5 4.95 -7.09 -0.91
CA ASP A 5 4.21 -6.89 0.33
C ASP A 5 4.38 -5.45 0.86
N ASP A 6 5.62 -4.97 0.94
CA ASP A 6 5.93 -3.60 1.37
C ASP A 6 5.25 -2.53 0.51
N VAL A 7 5.29 -2.68 -0.82
CA VAL A 7 4.58 -1.79 -1.75
C VAL A 7 3.07 -1.85 -1.50
N THR A 8 2.49 -3.03 -1.32
CA THR A 8 1.05 -3.16 -1.09
C THR A 8 0.60 -2.54 0.22
N VAL A 9 1.33 -2.79 1.32
CA VAL A 9 1.06 -2.23 2.64
C VAL A 9 1.20 -0.71 2.61
N THR A 10 2.27 -0.19 2.00
CA THR A 10 2.48 1.24 1.84
C THR A 10 1.36 1.90 1.01
N GLN A 11 0.91 1.25 -0.08
CA GLN A 11 -0.18 1.77 -0.90
C GLN A 11 -1.52 1.80 -0.17
N VAL A 12 -1.83 0.73 0.56
CA VAL A 12 -3.03 0.67 1.41
C VAL A 12 -3.00 1.81 2.42
N SER A 13 -1.91 1.97 3.16
CA SER A 13 -1.76 3.05 4.15
C SER A 13 -1.94 4.43 3.52
N ALA A 14 -1.33 4.69 2.36
CA ALA A 14 -1.47 5.96 1.65
C ALA A 14 -2.93 6.26 1.26
N VAL A 15 -3.69 5.26 0.79
CA VAL A 15 -5.11 5.42 0.46
C VAL A 15 -5.92 5.79 1.71
N TRP A 16 -5.68 5.10 2.83
CA TRP A 16 -6.38 5.39 4.09
C TRP A 16 -6.02 6.77 4.65
N GLU A 17 -4.75 7.18 4.60
CA GLU A 17 -4.34 8.52 5.03
C GLU A 17 -4.95 9.63 4.16
N LEU A 18 -4.91 9.47 2.83
CA LEU A 18 -5.54 10.44 1.92
C LEU A 18 -7.05 10.55 2.15
N GLN A 19 -7.70 9.41 2.39
CA GLN A 19 -9.12 9.33 2.70
C GLN A 19 -9.47 9.99 4.04
N ALA A 20 -8.66 9.76 5.07
CA ALA A 20 -8.84 10.36 6.39
C ALA A 20 -8.58 11.87 6.37
N ALA A 21 -7.59 12.31 5.60
CA ALA A 21 -7.25 13.73 5.43
C ALA A 21 -8.36 14.51 4.71
N ASN A 22 -9.03 13.89 3.73
CA ASN A 22 -10.18 14.50 3.06
C ASN A 22 -11.32 13.49 2.86
N PRO A 23 -12.27 13.42 3.82
CA PRO A 23 -13.45 12.60 3.72
C PRO A 23 -14.39 12.94 2.54
N GLY A 24 -14.16 14.05 1.84
CA GLY A 24 -14.91 14.46 0.66
C GLY A 24 -14.34 13.95 -0.67
N TYR A 25 -13.18 13.28 -0.69
CA TYR A 25 -12.59 12.80 -1.95
C TYR A 25 -13.54 11.84 -2.68
N GLY A 26 -13.77 12.11 -3.97
CA GLY A 26 -14.38 11.15 -4.89
C GLY A 26 -13.47 9.95 -5.13
N ARG A 27 -14.05 8.79 -5.46
CA ARG A 27 -13.31 7.53 -5.69
C ARG A 27 -12.15 7.71 -6.69
N TRP A 28 -12.39 8.45 -7.76
CA TRP A 28 -11.38 8.72 -8.80
C TRP A 28 -10.27 9.67 -8.37
N ASP A 29 -10.58 10.69 -7.58
CA ASP A 29 -9.59 11.66 -7.10
C ASP A 29 -8.68 11.03 -6.05
N LEU A 30 -9.25 10.18 -5.19
CA LEU A 30 -8.50 9.37 -4.24
C LEU A 30 -7.57 8.39 -4.97
N TYR A 31 -8.09 7.68 -5.97
CA TYR A 31 -7.30 6.75 -6.78
C TYR A 31 -6.13 7.43 -7.47
N ARG A 32 -6.36 8.55 -8.18
CA ARG A 32 -5.29 9.29 -8.87
C ARG A 32 -4.25 9.85 -7.91
N SER A 33 -4.68 10.38 -6.77
CA SER A 33 -3.76 10.94 -5.77
C SER A 33 -2.87 9.87 -5.16
N ALA A 34 -3.45 8.73 -4.76
CA ALA A 34 -2.70 7.59 -4.23
C ALA A 34 -1.76 6.98 -5.29
N LEU A 35 -2.22 6.86 -6.55
CA LEU A 35 -1.39 6.39 -7.65
C LEU A 35 -0.17 7.25 -7.91
N ARG A 36 -0.30 8.58 -7.75
CA ARG A 36 0.82 9.50 -7.96
C ARG A 36 1.92 9.24 -6.93
N ILE A 37 1.53 9.05 -5.66
CA ILE A 37 2.44 8.65 -4.58
C ILE A 37 3.10 7.30 -4.91
N GLY A 38 2.30 6.30 -5.31
CA GLY A 38 2.82 4.99 -5.65
C GLY A 38 3.81 5.02 -6.81
N ARG A 39 3.51 5.79 -7.87
CA ARG A 39 4.36 5.93 -9.05
C ARG A 39 5.75 6.49 -8.73
N ASP A 40 5.80 7.53 -7.89
CA ASP A 40 7.05 8.19 -7.54
C ASP A 40 8.00 7.24 -6.82
N HIS A 41 7.47 6.41 -5.91
CA HIS A 41 8.27 5.42 -5.19
C HIS A 41 8.68 4.23 -6.07
N ILE A 42 7.76 3.62 -6.84
CA ILE A 42 8.11 2.44 -7.64
C ILE A 42 9.09 2.72 -8.76
N ALA A 43 9.14 3.95 -9.29
CA ALA A 43 10.12 4.32 -10.31
C ALA A 43 11.55 4.14 -9.76
N SER A 44 11.78 4.53 -8.51
CA SER A 44 13.05 4.34 -7.80
C SER A 44 13.33 2.86 -7.50
N THR A 45 12.32 2.10 -7.05
CA THR A 45 12.44 0.66 -6.79
C THR A 45 12.80 -0.12 -8.05
N VAL A 46 12.11 0.13 -9.17
CA VAL A 46 12.37 -0.53 -10.45
C VAL A 46 13.78 -0.24 -10.94
N ASN A 47 14.24 1.02 -10.86
CA ASN A 47 15.61 1.36 -11.24
C ASN A 47 16.64 0.54 -10.45
N THR A 48 16.42 0.41 -9.13
CA THR A 48 17.30 -0.40 -8.27
C THR A 48 17.24 -1.89 -8.62
N LEU A 49 16.06 -2.43 -8.92
CA LEU A 49 15.91 -3.82 -9.35
C LEU A 49 16.62 -4.10 -10.66
N VAL A 50 16.52 -3.21 -11.65
CA VAL A 50 17.23 -3.34 -12.92
C VAL A 50 18.74 -3.41 -12.68
N LEU A 51 19.27 -2.52 -11.83
CA LEU A 51 20.68 -2.55 -11.46
C LEU A 51 21.08 -3.85 -10.73
N ALA A 52 20.23 -4.33 -9.81
CA ALA A 52 20.46 -5.57 -9.09
C ALA A 52 20.46 -6.80 -10.02
N TYR A 53 19.51 -6.88 -10.96
CA TYR A 53 19.45 -7.96 -11.96
C TYR A 53 20.66 -7.93 -12.90
N ALA A 54 21.08 -6.75 -13.35
CA ALA A 54 22.29 -6.61 -14.16
C ALA A 54 23.52 -7.07 -13.38
N GLY A 55 23.68 -6.65 -12.12
CA GLY A 55 24.77 -7.07 -11.24
C GLY A 55 24.78 -8.58 -10.96
N ALA A 56 23.62 -9.17 -10.70
CA ALA A 56 23.47 -10.61 -10.47
C ALA A 56 23.80 -11.45 -11.72
N SER A 57 23.69 -10.85 -12.91
CA SER A 57 23.99 -11.52 -14.18
C SER A 57 25.49 -11.51 -14.55
N LEU A 58 26.32 -10.71 -13.85
CA LEU A 58 27.76 -10.59 -14.15
C LEU A 58 28.55 -11.90 -14.03
N PRO A 59 28.36 -12.75 -12.99
CA PRO A 59 29.10 -14.01 -12.88
C PRO A 59 28.77 -14.98 -14.01
N LEU A 60 27.50 -14.99 -14.43
CA LEU A 60 27.01 -15.80 -15.53
C LEU A 60 27.63 -15.34 -16.86
N PHE A 61 27.75 -14.02 -17.04
CA PHE A 61 28.47 -13.42 -18.15
C PHE A 61 29.96 -13.82 -18.15
N LEU A 62 30.63 -13.74 -16.99
CA LEU A 62 32.04 -14.13 -16.84
C LEU A 62 32.28 -15.61 -17.18
N LEU A 63 31.42 -16.51 -16.70
CA LEU A 63 31.49 -17.95 -16.99
C LEU A 63 31.49 -18.21 -18.51
N PHE A 64 30.64 -17.52 -19.24
CA PHE A 64 30.55 -17.68 -20.69
C PHE A 64 31.71 -17.03 -21.44
N THR A 65 32.22 -15.88 -20.97
CA THR A 65 33.44 -15.31 -21.55
C THR A 65 34.64 -16.26 -21.39
N GLN A 66 34.68 -17.04 -20.31
CA GLN A 66 35.74 -18.02 -20.08
C GLN A 66 35.57 -19.30 -20.92
N ALA A 67 34.33 -19.64 -21.27
CA ALA A 67 34.00 -20.81 -22.09
C ALA A 67 34.17 -20.60 -23.60
N ASP A 68 34.66 -19.43 -24.03
CA ASP A 68 34.86 -19.01 -25.43
C ASP A 68 33.60 -19.13 -26.31
N GLN A 69 32.41 -19.07 -25.68
CA GLN A 69 31.14 -19.12 -26.37
C GLN A 69 30.80 -17.75 -26.96
N GLY A 70 30.36 -17.75 -28.22
CA GLY A 70 29.93 -16.53 -28.90
C GLY A 70 28.81 -15.84 -28.13
N LEU A 71 28.90 -14.51 -28.03
CA LEU A 71 27.94 -13.67 -27.30
C LEU A 71 26.48 -13.88 -27.79
N VAL A 72 26.32 -14.25 -29.06
CA VAL A 72 25.02 -14.57 -29.68
C VAL A 72 24.47 -15.93 -29.23
N ASP A 73 25.32 -16.94 -29.06
CA ASP A 73 24.90 -18.28 -28.61
C ASP A 73 24.47 -18.24 -27.13
N VAL A 74 25.18 -17.43 -26.34
CA VAL A 74 24.86 -17.18 -24.93
C VAL A 74 23.49 -16.50 -24.77
N LEU A 75 23.21 -15.47 -25.57
CA LEU A 75 21.94 -14.74 -25.52
C LEU A 75 20.75 -15.60 -25.96
N ASN A 76 20.97 -16.56 -26.86
CA ASN A 76 19.96 -17.52 -27.29
C ASN A 76 19.88 -18.76 -26.38
N GLY A 77 20.75 -18.85 -25.36
CA GLY A 77 20.77 -19.94 -24.41
C GLY A 77 19.54 -19.95 -23.51
N GLU A 78 18.99 -21.15 -23.29
CA GLU A 78 17.79 -21.36 -22.46
C GLU A 78 17.92 -20.72 -21.06
N SER A 79 19.08 -20.86 -20.41
CA SER A 79 19.30 -20.33 -19.06
C SER A 79 19.24 -18.80 -19.01
N VAL A 80 19.76 -18.12 -20.03
CA VAL A 80 19.73 -16.65 -20.12
C VAL A 80 18.30 -16.18 -20.43
N ALA A 81 17.62 -16.84 -21.37
CA ALA A 81 16.25 -16.52 -21.71
C ALA A 81 15.31 -16.64 -20.50
N VAL A 82 15.45 -17.69 -19.69
CA VAL A 82 14.66 -17.88 -18.47
C VAL A 82 14.90 -16.76 -17.46
N GLU A 83 16.16 -16.34 -17.26
CA GLU A 83 16.48 -15.28 -16.30
C GLU A 83 15.95 -13.92 -16.76
N VAL A 84 16.05 -13.61 -18.06
CA VAL A 84 15.48 -12.38 -18.64
C VAL A 84 13.96 -12.38 -18.48
N VAL A 85 13.28 -13.46 -18.85
CA VAL A 85 11.81 -13.55 -18.71
C VAL A 85 11.39 -13.44 -17.25
N ARG A 86 12.14 -14.06 -16.32
CA ARG A 86 11.90 -13.97 -14.88
C ARG A 86 12.03 -12.53 -14.37
N ALA A 87 13.10 -11.82 -14.74
CA ALA A 87 13.33 -10.43 -14.35
C ALA A 87 12.25 -9.48 -14.91
N LEU A 88 11.87 -9.66 -16.18
CA LEU A 88 10.81 -8.89 -16.82
C LEU A 88 9.46 -9.13 -16.17
N THR A 89 9.09 -10.39 -15.96
CA THR A 89 7.82 -10.76 -15.31
C THR A 89 7.75 -10.22 -13.88
N GLY A 90 8.84 -10.32 -13.13
CA GLY A 90 8.94 -9.75 -11.78
C GLY A 90 8.75 -8.24 -11.76
N SER A 91 9.39 -7.53 -12.70
CA SER A 91 9.29 -6.07 -12.80
C SER A 91 7.90 -5.61 -13.23
N ILE A 92 7.27 -6.31 -14.19
CA ILE A 92 5.89 -6.03 -14.62
C ILE A 92 4.92 -6.26 -13.47
N GLY A 93 5.06 -7.38 -12.73
CA GLY A 93 4.25 -7.68 -11.57
C GLY A 93 4.36 -6.62 -10.48
N LEU A 94 5.56 -6.10 -10.24
CA LEU A 94 5.78 -4.98 -9.30
C LEU A 94 5.09 -3.70 -9.76
N VAL A 95 5.26 -3.31 -11.02
CA VAL A 95 4.64 -2.08 -11.55
C VAL A 95 3.12 -2.20 -11.56
N ALA A 96 2.59 -3.37 -11.86
CA ALA A 96 1.16 -3.65 -11.85
C ALA A 96 0.56 -3.70 -10.44
N SER A 97 1.33 -4.06 -9.41
CA SER A 97 0.81 -4.18 -8.03
C SER A 97 0.28 -2.87 -7.49
N VAL A 98 0.94 -1.73 -7.78
CA VAL A 98 0.49 -0.41 -7.35
C VAL A 98 -0.93 -0.09 -7.84
N PRO A 99 -1.22 0.00 -9.15
CA PRO A 99 -2.55 0.34 -9.63
C PRO A 99 -3.61 -0.67 -9.17
N LEU A 100 -3.27 -1.96 -9.08
CA LEU A 100 -4.18 -3.01 -8.61
C LEU A 100 -4.53 -2.82 -7.13
N THR A 101 -3.54 -2.68 -6.26
CA THR A 101 -3.74 -2.50 -4.83
C THR A 101 -4.42 -1.16 -4.52
N THR A 102 -4.03 -0.08 -5.18
CA THR A 102 -4.70 1.22 -5.03
C THR A 102 -6.18 1.13 -5.41
N ALA A 103 -6.51 0.44 -6.52
CA ALA A 103 -7.90 0.28 -6.94
C ALA A 103 -8.73 -0.51 -5.90
N LEU A 104 -8.17 -1.61 -5.38
CA LEU A 104 -8.82 -2.43 -4.35
C LEU A 104 -9.00 -1.65 -3.04
N ALA A 105 -7.96 -0.96 -2.57
CA ALA A 105 -8.02 -0.15 -1.35
C ALA A 105 -9.06 0.97 -1.46
N VAL A 106 -9.08 1.69 -2.58
CA VAL A 106 -10.08 2.72 -2.86
C VAL A 106 -11.48 2.11 -2.86
N PHE A 107 -11.67 0.97 -3.53
CA PHE A 107 -12.96 0.27 -3.56
C PHE A 107 -13.45 -0.08 -2.15
N VAL A 108 -12.60 -0.65 -1.31
CA VAL A 108 -12.93 -1.00 0.08
C VAL A 108 -13.30 0.24 0.89
N VAL A 109 -12.44 1.26 0.91
CA VAL A 109 -12.60 2.41 1.80
C VAL A 109 -13.77 3.33 1.43
N THR A 110 -14.21 3.27 0.18
CA THR A 110 -15.35 4.06 -0.31
C THR A 110 -16.67 3.29 -0.24
N SER A 111 -16.63 1.96 -0.19
CA SER A 111 -17.83 1.14 0.06
C SER A 111 -18.29 1.22 1.52
N ASP A 112 -17.37 1.43 2.46
CA ASP A 112 -17.68 1.67 3.88
C ASP A 112 -18.37 3.02 4.13
N ARG A 113 -18.23 4.00 3.22
CA ARG A 113 -18.93 5.29 3.30
C ARG A 113 -20.42 5.19 2.98
N ASP A 114 -20.82 4.22 2.15
CA ASP A 114 -22.21 3.99 1.77
C ASP A 114 -22.97 3.17 2.84
N ALA A 115 -22.29 2.71 3.90
CA ALA A 115 -22.93 2.06 5.03
C ALA A 115 -23.75 3.09 5.85
N PRO A 116 -25.01 2.78 6.22
CA PRO A 116 -25.83 3.70 7.00
C PRO A 116 -25.13 4.06 8.31
N ALA A 117 -25.08 5.36 8.61
CA ALA A 117 -24.43 5.89 9.81
C ALA A 117 -24.82 5.07 11.04
N ARG A 118 -23.86 4.37 11.64
CA ARG A 118 -24.12 3.62 12.87
C ARG A 118 -24.66 4.60 13.92
N PRO A 119 -25.79 4.29 14.58
CA PRO A 119 -26.35 5.16 15.59
C PRO A 119 -25.28 5.44 16.64
N LYS A 120 -25.05 6.74 16.90
CA LYS A 120 -24.10 7.20 17.91
C LYS A 120 -24.42 6.48 19.23
N PRO A 121 -23.47 5.77 19.85
CA PRO A 121 -23.74 5.14 21.14
C PRO A 121 -24.22 6.22 22.13
N PRO A 122 -25.16 5.89 23.04
CA PRO A 122 -25.61 6.83 24.05
C PRO A 122 -24.40 7.45 24.74
N GLY A 123 -24.42 8.78 24.89
CA GLY A 123 -23.27 9.56 25.35
C GLY A 123 -22.70 9.07 26.69
N ASP A 124 -21.43 9.45 26.93
CA ASP A 124 -20.60 9.09 28.09
C ASP A 124 -21.43 8.78 29.37
N PRO A 125 -21.39 7.54 29.89
CA PRO A 125 -22.09 7.15 31.13
C PRO A 125 -21.77 8.07 32.31
N ARG A 126 -20.62 8.74 32.31
CA ARG A 126 -20.21 9.69 33.35
C ARG A 126 -21.08 10.94 33.44
N ARG A 127 -21.81 11.28 32.37
CA ARG A 127 -22.75 12.41 32.37
C ARG A 127 -24.05 12.13 33.13
N TYR A 128 -24.36 10.85 33.37
CA TYR A 128 -25.52 10.47 34.17
C TYR A 128 -25.21 10.51 35.67
N ARG A 129 -23.97 10.16 36.04
CA ARG A 129 -23.51 10.15 37.44
C ARG A 129 -23.45 11.55 38.05
N SER A 130 -22.94 12.53 37.30
CA SER A 130 -22.86 13.93 37.73
C SER A 130 -24.23 14.57 37.95
N ARG A 131 -25.22 14.26 37.11
CA ARG A 131 -26.60 14.77 37.28
C ARG A 131 -27.34 14.13 38.46
N GLY A 132 -26.98 12.90 38.85
CA GLY A 132 -27.51 12.25 40.05
C GLY A 132 -26.89 12.82 41.32
N GLU A 133 -25.58 13.08 41.30
CA GLU A 133 -24.85 13.68 42.42
C GLU A 133 -25.33 15.14 42.67
N GLU A 134 -25.54 15.94 41.63
CA GLU A 134 -26.08 17.32 41.77
C GLU A 134 -27.49 17.35 42.40
N ARG A 135 -28.40 16.45 41.99
CA ARG A 135 -29.76 16.37 42.58
C ARG A 135 -29.75 15.87 44.02
N PHE A 136 -28.84 14.95 44.34
CA PHE A 136 -28.71 14.42 45.71
C PHE A 136 -28.28 15.52 46.69
N TRP A 137 -27.37 16.41 46.28
CA TRP A 137 -26.97 17.57 47.10
C TRP A 137 -28.00 18.70 47.14
N GLU A 138 -28.89 18.80 46.14
CA GLU A 138 -30.02 19.75 46.15
C GLU A 138 -31.17 19.28 47.06
N GLU A 139 -31.44 17.98 47.13
CA GLU A 139 -32.50 17.42 48.00
C GLU A 139 -32.05 17.29 49.47
N ASP A 140 -30.77 16.99 49.73
CA ASP A 140 -30.22 16.86 51.10
C ASP A 140 -29.62 18.17 51.66
N GLY A 141 -29.74 19.27 50.92
CA GLY A 141 -29.10 20.57 51.19
C GLY A 141 -29.89 21.56 52.06
N GLU A 142 -30.90 21.13 52.81
CA GLU A 142 -31.54 22.00 53.80
C GLU A 142 -30.68 22.07 55.07
N LYS A 143 -29.81 23.09 55.12
CA LYS A 143 -29.00 23.45 56.31
C LYS A 143 -29.89 23.56 57.55
N PRO A 144 -29.46 22.95 58.66
CA PRO A 144 -28.55 23.64 59.58
C PRO A 144 -27.29 22.85 59.96
#